data_AF-A0A225V003-F1
#
_entry.id   AF-A0A225V003-F1
#
_cell.length_a   1.000
_cell.length_b   1.000
_cell.length_c   1.000
_cell.angle_alpha   90.00
_cell.angle_beta   90.00
_cell.angle_gamma   90.00
#
_symmetry.space_group_name_H-M   'P 1'
#
loop_
_entity.id
_entity.type
_entity.pdbx_description
1 polymer ?
#
loop_
_entity_poly.entity_id
_entity_poly.type
_entity_poly.pdbx_seq_one_letter_code
_entity_poly.pdbx_strand_id
1 'polypeptide(L)'
;MECCLGMIEHPVPPNGNCQVFAVTQLLLEEKFGEEPAKMTALASTLKIGVQYVAQLNIVKDFTFAAKQAILQRVKPSRRVTKANAGKLLAKLFEAYAESPTDATTIIPEELWGSNDTLRAVNSSIFTLFNHSNVF
;
A
#
# COMPACT_ATOMS: atom_id res chain seq x y z
N MET A 1 -35.04 9.44 -9.33
CA MET A 1 -34.29 8.17 -9.15
C MET A 1 -32.94 8.42 -9.80
N GLU A 2 -31.95 8.83 -9.01
CA GLU A 2 -30.67 9.31 -9.52
C GLU A 2 -29.88 8.14 -10.12
N CYS A 3 -29.51 8.31 -11.39
CA CYS A 3 -28.66 7.42 -12.13
C CYS A 3 -27.23 7.61 -11.63
N CYS A 4 -26.77 6.76 -10.72
CA CYS A 4 -25.35 6.67 -10.42
C CYS A 4 -24.65 6.17 -11.70
N LEU A 5 -23.89 7.06 -12.33
CA LEU A 5 -23.02 6.93 -13.52
C LEU A 5 -22.28 5.58 -13.64
N GLY A 6 -22.94 4.46 -13.89
CA GLY A 6 -22.30 3.15 -14.15
C GLY A 6 -21.26 2.69 -13.12
N MET A 7 -21.21 3.30 -11.92
CA MET A 7 -20.23 2.96 -10.89
C MET A 7 -20.74 1.74 -10.13
N ILE A 8 -19.98 0.65 -10.20
CA ILE A 8 -20.25 -0.59 -9.49
C ILE A 8 -19.55 -0.52 -8.13
N GLU A 9 -20.30 -0.72 -7.04
CA GLU A 9 -19.72 -0.82 -5.71
C GLU A 9 -19.03 -2.18 -5.54
N HIS A 10 -17.77 -2.16 -5.12
CA HIS A 10 -16.98 -3.35 -4.83
C HIS A 10 -16.74 -3.44 -3.32
N PRO A 11 -17.39 -4.38 -2.61
CA PRO A 11 -17.20 -4.51 -1.16
C PRO A 11 -15.76 -4.97 -0.86
N VAL A 12 -15.20 -4.45 0.23
CA VAL A 12 -13.89 -4.81 0.77
C VAL A 12 -13.97 -4.90 2.29
N PRO A 13 -13.13 -5.72 2.95
CA PRO A 13 -13.18 -5.86 4.39
C PRO A 13 -12.70 -4.54 5.06
N PRO A 14 -13.41 -4.02 6.08
CA PRO A 14 -13.05 -2.78 6.76
C PRO A 14 -11.97 -3.04 7.83
N ASN A 15 -10.84 -3.61 7.41
CA ASN A 15 -9.85 -4.19 8.32
C ASN A 15 -8.43 -3.65 8.10
N GLY A 16 -8.30 -2.53 7.38
CA GLY A 16 -7.02 -1.91 6.99
C GLY A 16 -6.37 -2.46 5.73
N ASN A 17 -6.83 -3.61 5.22
CA ASN A 17 -6.44 -4.18 3.93
C ASN A 17 -7.38 -3.76 2.79
N CYS A 18 -8.40 -2.94 3.06
CA CYS A 18 -9.43 -2.55 2.10
C CYS A 18 -8.85 -2.03 0.78
N GLN A 19 -7.80 -1.23 0.84
CA GLN A 19 -7.15 -0.69 -0.34
C GLN A 19 -6.48 -1.77 -1.21
N VAL A 20 -5.72 -2.69 -0.62
CA VAL A 20 -5.03 -3.74 -1.39
C VAL A 20 -6.02 -4.76 -1.95
N PHE A 21 -7.12 -5.04 -1.24
CA PHE A 21 -8.20 -5.87 -1.78
C PHE A 21 -8.98 -5.16 -2.89
N ALA A 22 -9.18 -3.85 -2.83
CA ALA A 22 -9.79 -3.09 -3.92
C ALA A 22 -8.94 -3.16 -5.19
N VAL A 23 -7.61 -2.94 -5.08
CA VAL A 23 -6.69 -3.08 -6.22
C VAL A 23 -6.67 -4.51 -6.76
N THR A 24 -6.72 -5.50 -5.87
CA THR A 24 -6.73 -6.91 -6.25
C THR A 24 -8.00 -7.29 -7.02
N GLN A 25 -9.18 -6.82 -6.60
CA GLN A 25 -10.43 -7.01 -7.34
C GLN A 25 -10.31 -6.43 -8.76
N LEU A 26 -9.75 -5.23 -8.89
CA LEU A 26 -9.55 -4.59 -10.20
C LEU A 26 -8.56 -5.36 -11.10
N LEU A 27 -7.46 -5.86 -10.54
CA LEU A 27 -6.44 -6.58 -11.30
C LEU A 27 -6.89 -7.97 -11.75
N LEU A 28 -7.74 -8.63 -10.96
CA LEU A 28 -8.27 -9.95 -11.29
C LEU A 28 -9.55 -9.89 -12.12
N GLU A 29 -10.21 -8.73 -12.19
CA GLU A 29 -11.58 -8.60 -12.71
C GLU A 29 -12.61 -9.46 -11.94
N GLU A 30 -12.36 -9.70 -10.65
CA GLU A 30 -13.14 -10.57 -9.76
C GLU A 30 -13.74 -9.78 -8.59
N LYS A 31 -14.87 -10.24 -8.04
CA LYS A 31 -15.46 -9.65 -6.82
C LYS A 31 -14.88 -10.26 -5.55
N PHE A 32 -14.81 -9.45 -4.51
CA PHE A 32 -14.30 -9.90 -3.22
C PHE A 32 -15.03 -11.15 -2.71
N GLY A 33 -14.27 -12.20 -2.41
CA GLY A 33 -14.79 -13.47 -1.90
C GLY A 33 -15.07 -14.54 -2.95
N GLU A 34 -15.02 -14.23 -4.25
CA GLU A 34 -15.16 -15.24 -5.32
C GLU A 34 -13.92 -16.15 -5.37
N GLU A 35 -12.74 -15.57 -5.25
CA GLU A 35 -11.45 -16.28 -5.28
C GLU A 35 -10.55 -15.90 -4.10
N PRO A 36 -10.95 -16.20 -2.84
CA PRO A 36 -10.35 -15.63 -1.64
C PRO A 36 -8.86 -15.95 -1.49
N ALA A 37 -8.42 -17.14 -1.94
CA ALA A 37 -7.02 -17.53 -1.91
C ALA A 37 -6.17 -16.72 -2.91
N LYS A 38 -6.64 -16.56 -4.17
CA LYS A 38 -5.95 -15.75 -5.18
C LYS A 38 -5.90 -14.29 -4.76
N MET A 39 -7.00 -13.78 -4.19
CA MET A 39 -7.07 -12.41 -3.71
C MET A 39 -6.08 -12.14 -2.58
N THR A 40 -6.04 -13.02 -1.58
CA THR A 40 -5.08 -12.90 -0.48
C THR A 40 -3.64 -12.96 -1.00
N ALA A 41 -3.34 -13.88 -1.92
CA ALA A 41 -2.00 -14.02 -2.50
C ALA A 41 -1.55 -12.76 -3.26
N LEU A 42 -2.43 -12.19 -4.10
CA LEU A 42 -2.11 -10.96 -4.84
C LEU A 42 -2.02 -9.75 -3.91
N ALA A 43 -2.93 -9.62 -2.93
CA ALA A 43 -2.85 -8.56 -1.93
C ALA A 43 -1.53 -8.63 -1.12
N SER A 44 -1.10 -9.83 -0.73
CA SER A 44 0.20 -10.05 -0.07
C SER A 44 1.37 -9.67 -0.98
N THR A 45 1.29 -10.01 -2.27
CA THR A 45 2.31 -9.63 -3.26
C THR A 45 2.43 -8.10 -3.39
N LEU A 46 1.29 -7.38 -3.41
CA LEU A 46 1.28 -5.92 -3.43
C LEU A 46 1.92 -5.33 -2.16
N LYS A 47 1.65 -5.90 -0.98
CA LYS A 47 2.32 -5.48 0.27
C LYS A 47 3.82 -5.75 0.25
N ILE A 48 4.27 -6.88 -0.28
CA ILE A 48 5.69 -7.18 -0.48
C ILE A 48 6.35 -6.12 -1.40
N GLY A 49 5.64 -5.66 -2.44
CA GLY A 49 6.10 -4.54 -3.27
C GLY A 49 6.43 -3.27 -2.47
N VAL A 50 5.62 -2.95 -1.45
CA VAL A 50 5.90 -1.84 -0.51
C VAL A 50 7.17 -2.09 0.30
N GLN A 51 7.43 -3.33 0.71
CA GLN A 51 8.67 -3.70 1.39
C GLN A 51 9.90 -3.46 0.51
N TYR A 52 9.83 -3.81 -0.78
CA TYR A 52 10.92 -3.58 -1.73
C TYR A 52 11.27 -2.09 -1.86
N VAL A 53 10.28 -1.19 -1.82
CA VAL A 53 10.54 0.26 -1.79
C VAL A 53 11.35 0.69 -0.57
N ALA A 54 11.03 0.10 0.60
CA ALA A 54 11.76 0.37 1.83
C ALA A 54 13.22 -0.12 1.73
N GLN A 55 13.42 -1.35 1.22
CA GLN A 55 14.73 -2.00 1.12
C GLN A 55 15.64 -1.38 0.04
N LEU A 56 15.07 -0.99 -1.11
CA LEU A 56 15.82 -0.37 -2.21
C LEU A 56 16.13 1.12 -1.98
N ASN A 57 15.76 1.67 -0.80
CA ASN A 57 15.98 3.06 -0.44
C ASN A 57 15.30 4.07 -1.39
N ILE A 58 14.31 3.60 -2.18
CA ILE A 58 13.45 4.42 -3.07
C ILE A 58 12.64 5.43 -2.26
N VAL A 59 12.49 5.19 -0.96
CA VAL A 59 12.02 6.19 0.01
C VAL A 59 12.78 7.52 -0.12
N LYS A 60 14.03 7.55 -0.60
CA LYS A 60 14.77 8.79 -0.91
C LYS A 60 14.06 9.70 -1.92
N ASP A 61 13.36 9.13 -2.88
CA ASP A 61 12.69 9.84 -3.98
C ASP A 61 11.45 10.61 -3.52
N PHE A 62 10.94 10.29 -2.32
CA PHE A 62 9.88 11.07 -1.69
C PHE A 62 10.47 12.39 -1.17
N THR A 63 9.82 13.51 -1.47
CA THR A 63 10.22 14.81 -0.90
C THR A 63 10.10 14.79 0.63
N PHE A 64 10.86 15.65 1.32
CA PHE A 64 10.74 15.77 2.77
C PHE A 64 9.30 16.10 3.21
N ALA A 65 8.64 17.02 2.49
CA ALA A 65 7.25 17.38 2.78
C ALA A 65 6.30 16.17 2.65
N ALA A 66 6.46 15.34 1.61
CA ALA A 66 5.68 14.13 1.44
C ALA A 66 5.93 13.12 2.58
N LYS A 67 7.20 12.87 2.91
CA LYS A 67 7.58 12.00 4.05
C LYS A 67 6.95 12.48 5.35
N GLN A 68 7.04 13.78 5.63
CA GLN A 68 6.49 14.39 6.83
C GLN A 68 4.98 14.24 6.89
N ALA A 69 4.26 14.54 5.80
CA ALA A 69 2.81 14.41 5.74
C ALA A 69 2.34 12.98 6.02
N ILE A 70 2.98 11.98 5.39
CA ILE A 70 2.67 10.55 5.61
C ILE A 70 2.88 10.18 7.08
N LEU A 71 4.06 10.50 7.61
CA LEU A 71 4.44 10.12 8.98
C LEU A 71 3.60 10.85 10.04
N GLN A 72 3.18 12.08 9.78
CA GLN A 72 2.33 12.86 10.69
C GLN A 72 0.89 12.38 10.69
N ARG A 73 0.37 11.88 9.56
CA ARG A 73 -0.96 11.23 9.54
C ARG A 73 -0.98 9.99 10.42
N VAL A 74 0.10 9.20 10.37
CA VAL A 74 0.18 7.90 11.01
C VAL A 74 0.62 8.00 12.48
N LYS A 75 1.55 8.93 12.80
CA LYS A 75 2.06 9.19 14.16
C LYS A 75 2.21 10.70 14.39
N PRO A 76 1.11 11.45 14.64
CA PRO A 76 1.13 12.92 14.72
C PRO A 76 2.00 13.46 15.85
N SER A 77 2.14 12.72 16.96
CA SER A 77 3.00 13.12 18.08
C SER A 77 4.50 12.95 17.81
N ARG A 78 4.89 12.28 16.71
CA ARG A 78 6.30 11.97 16.42
C ARG A 78 6.97 13.15 15.72
N ARG A 79 8.03 13.69 16.34
CA ARG A 79 8.87 14.71 15.70
C ARG A 79 9.58 14.15 14.46
N VAL A 80 9.19 14.64 13.28
CA VAL A 80 9.81 14.30 12.00
C VAL A 80 10.81 15.39 11.62
N THR A 81 12.02 15.00 11.23
CA THR A 81 13.11 15.88 10.79
C THR A 81 13.67 15.38 9.46
N LYS A 82 14.34 16.25 8.68
CA LYS A 82 14.97 15.84 7.42
C LYS A 82 15.90 14.65 7.60
N ALA A 83 16.62 14.60 8.73
CA ALA A 83 17.58 13.55 9.04
C ALA A 83 16.91 12.18 9.33
N ASN A 84 15.72 12.16 9.94
CA ASN A 84 15.06 10.90 10.33
C ASN A 84 13.94 10.45 9.38
N ALA A 85 13.37 11.34 8.58
CA ALA A 85 12.15 11.08 7.81
C ALA A 85 12.25 9.85 6.88
N GLY A 86 13.39 9.66 6.21
CA GLY A 86 13.59 8.49 5.36
C GLY A 86 13.57 7.17 6.14
N LYS A 87 14.31 7.10 7.26
CA LYS A 87 14.35 5.92 8.13
C LYS A 87 12.99 5.63 8.77
N LEU A 88 12.25 6.68 9.14
CA LEU A 88 10.91 6.53 9.71
C LEU A 88 9.91 5.99 8.68
N LEU A 89 9.96 6.50 7.44
CA LEU A 89 9.07 6.06 6.38
C LEU A 89 9.40 4.63 5.92
N ALA A 90 10.68 4.27 5.81
CA ALA A 90 11.09 2.88 5.52
C ALA A 90 10.54 1.89 6.56
N LYS A 91 10.69 2.22 7.86
CA LYS A 91 10.12 1.39 8.95
C LYS A 91 8.61 1.27 8.90
N LEU A 92 7.91 2.34 8.50
CA LEU A 92 6.46 2.29 8.33
C LEU A 92 6.08 1.33 7.20
N PHE A 93 6.78 1.40 6.07
CA PHE A 93 6.54 0.52 4.92
C PHE A 93 6.89 -0.95 5.21
N GLU A 94 7.96 -1.21 5.97
CA GLU A 94 8.29 -2.55 6.48
C GLU A 94 7.16 -3.08 7.38
N ALA A 95 6.75 -2.30 8.39
CA ALA A 95 5.67 -2.70 9.30
C ALA A 95 4.33 -2.92 8.58
N TYR A 96 4.04 -2.09 7.57
CA TYR A 96 2.87 -2.29 6.71
C TYR A 96 2.94 -3.61 5.95
N ALA A 97 4.09 -3.90 5.32
CA ALA A 97 4.27 -5.11 4.53
C ALA A 97 4.22 -6.39 5.38
N GLU A 98 4.73 -6.34 6.61
CA GLU A 98 4.72 -7.44 7.57
C GLU A 98 3.35 -7.64 8.25
N SER A 99 2.42 -6.69 8.11
CA SER A 99 1.09 -6.79 8.71
C SER A 99 0.24 -7.88 8.04
N PRO A 100 -0.64 -8.57 8.79
CA PRO A 100 -1.54 -9.59 8.25
C PRO A 100 -2.31 -9.12 7.02
N THR A 101 -2.45 -9.99 6.03
CA THR A 101 -3.10 -9.68 4.74
C THR A 101 -4.37 -10.49 4.52
N ASP A 102 -4.93 -11.06 5.58
CA ASP A 102 -6.18 -11.80 5.49
C ASP A 102 -7.41 -10.86 5.57
N ALA A 103 -8.57 -11.41 5.20
CA ALA A 103 -9.84 -10.71 5.15
C ALA A 103 -10.47 -10.45 6.53
N THR A 104 -9.96 -11.09 7.59
CA THR A 104 -10.63 -11.17 8.89
C THR A 104 -9.92 -10.37 9.98
N THR A 105 -8.60 -10.25 9.90
CA THR A 105 -7.78 -9.53 10.88
C THR A 105 -7.87 -8.04 10.65
N ILE A 106 -8.33 -7.31 11.67
CA ILE A 106 -8.28 -5.84 11.70
C ILE A 106 -6.86 -5.44 12.10
N ILE A 107 -6.12 -4.80 11.19
CA ILE A 107 -4.80 -4.25 11.49
C ILE A 107 -4.92 -2.85 12.13
N PRO A 108 -3.92 -2.42 12.92
CA PRO A 108 -3.90 -1.08 13.51
C PRO A 108 -4.05 0.02 12.45
N GLU A 109 -4.79 1.08 12.74
CA GLU A 109 -5.06 2.20 11.81
C GLU A 109 -3.79 2.83 11.21
N GLU A 110 -2.71 2.85 12.00
CA GLU A 110 -1.41 3.32 11.55
C GLU A 110 -0.79 2.51 10.39
N LEU A 111 -1.28 1.29 10.18
CA LEU A 111 -0.87 0.38 9.11
C LEU A 111 -1.97 0.22 8.06
N TRP A 112 -3.00 1.06 8.03
CA TRP A 112 -3.99 0.98 6.96
C TRP A 112 -3.39 1.43 5.63
N GLY A 113 -3.71 0.68 4.56
CA GLY A 113 -3.31 1.05 3.21
C GLY A 113 -3.83 2.45 2.85
N SER A 114 -2.98 3.28 2.25
CA SER A 114 -3.31 4.62 1.77
C SER A 114 -2.75 4.88 0.37
N ASN A 115 -3.11 6.02 -0.25
CA ASN A 115 -2.56 6.39 -1.56
C ASN A 115 -1.01 6.39 -1.58
N ASP A 116 -0.38 6.55 -0.42
CA ASP A 116 1.07 6.54 -0.26
C ASP A 116 1.66 5.12 -0.36
N THR A 117 0.99 4.12 0.19
CA THR A 117 1.39 2.71 0.03
C THR A 117 1.21 2.26 -1.42
N LEU A 118 0.14 2.69 -2.11
CA LEU A 118 -0.01 2.44 -3.56
C LEU A 118 1.06 3.14 -4.39
N ARG A 119 1.39 4.39 -4.06
CA ARG A 119 2.47 5.11 -4.73
C ARG A 119 3.80 4.39 -4.56
N ALA A 120 4.08 3.84 -3.39
CA ALA A 120 5.24 3.01 -3.15
C ALA A 120 5.22 1.79 -4.09
N VAL A 121 4.15 1.00 -4.12
CA VAL A 121 4.03 -0.15 -5.03
C VAL A 121 4.27 0.26 -6.49
N ASN A 122 3.66 1.35 -6.95
CA ASN A 122 3.86 1.85 -8.33
C ASN A 122 5.33 2.19 -8.61
N SER A 123 6.02 2.85 -7.67
CA SER A 123 7.46 3.12 -7.80
C SER A 123 8.29 1.83 -7.89
N SER A 124 7.98 0.80 -7.09
CA SER A 124 8.69 -0.50 -7.19
C SER A 124 8.44 -1.22 -8.52
N ILE A 125 7.19 -1.21 -9.00
CA ILE A 125 6.80 -1.80 -10.29
C ILE A 125 7.56 -1.10 -11.42
N PHE A 126 7.54 0.24 -11.47
CA PHE A 126 8.27 1.00 -12.50
C PHE A 126 9.78 0.75 -12.46
N THR A 127 10.38 0.66 -11.26
CA THR A 127 11.81 0.35 -11.12
C THR A 127 12.14 -1.06 -11.58
N LEU A 128 11.33 -2.06 -11.22
CA LEU A 128 11.53 -3.45 -11.66
C LEU A 128 11.38 -3.59 -13.18
N PHE A 129 10.39 -2.94 -13.79
CA PHE A 129 10.18 -3.01 -15.24
C PHE A 129 11.22 -2.19 -16.04
N ASN A 130 11.71 -1.06 -15.53
CA ASN A 130 12.79 -0.30 -16.19
C ASN A 130 14.17 -0.96 -16.08
N HIS A 131 14.42 -1.77 -15.05
CA HIS A 131 15.64 -2.60 -14.98
C HIS A 131 15.54 -3.92 -15.74
N SER A 132 14.34 -4.35 -16.13
CA SER A 132 14.12 -5.57 -16.93
C SER A 132 14.25 -5.35 -18.45
N ASN A 133 14.41 -4.11 -18.91
CA ASN A 133 14.66 -3.76 -20.32
C ASN A 133 16.17 -3.67 -20.66
N VAL A 134 17.02 -4.33 -19.89
CA VAL A 134 18.46 -4.47 -20.18
C VAL A 134 18.79 -5.95 -20.36
N PHE A 135 18.16 -6.60 -21.34
CA PHE A 135 18.64 -7.83 -21.97
C PHE A 135 18.17 -7.89 -23.42
#